data_AF-A0A9P6X093-F1
#
_entry.id   AF-A0A9P6X093-F1
#
_cell.length_a   1.000
_cell.length_b   1.000
_cell.length_c   1.000
_cell.angle_alpha   90.00
_cell.angle_beta   90.00
_cell.angle_gamma   90.00
#
_symmetry.space_group_name_H-M   'P 1'
#
loop_
_entity.id
_entity.type
_entity.pdbx_description
1 polymer ?
#
loop_
_entity_poly.entity_id
_entity_poly.type
_entity_poly.pdbx_seq_one_letter_code
_entity_poly.pdbx_strand_id
1 'polypeptide(L)'
;MAISARFSSHSSIHINSPYLAGEEFVKRALSLVNNNMLQPTMANIQFWGIMSCVEYGRASGSMSWIYADIAIRLCRELSYHKEEILSTAIHTEDGSIDAVAMAMRRRIFWSCFMLDKVTSAGTHRIQCVGQADYDAHTTTLAEIILLKEPDCPRDMYGYPIHEDSLLNITKHYITCIEKFGQVNRWMSKMSNHRQNDKALWPPIAEYRSLDMQLCSWQESLPEKFHFTEGNLKYHQKFADTQHLAVWLNCHAMWCCSMIILHRGSLAYTTAVYYETAMTDELKTKIQRGLETCYKCADTAIDIFGAMKDVCGHNMLPYIGYLVYVLATFLMASTFSDIDKDGEKCQKGLTILHEFIERLSPYWLSCKNLADVIKKLLVAHEKYKSNRSQTDNQSQQISKTTFFSQDLPFSTTPYNQHDHYFAQERLHNAQVMHDQLKSTESDYFKNINFNSIGFLYDTELFGHLVLGSSRIQTAPYLQDSQSKC
;
A
#
# COMPACT_ATOMS: atom_id res chain seq x y z
N MET A 1 -3.53 2.86 25.51
CA MET A 1 -2.24 3.41 25.96
C MET A 1 -1.10 3.11 24.99
N ALA A 2 -0.73 1.85 24.73
CA ALA A 2 0.37 1.51 23.79
C ALA A 2 0.22 2.15 22.39
N ILE A 3 -1.00 2.21 21.85
CA ILE A 3 -1.29 2.93 20.61
C ILE A 3 -1.34 4.44 20.86
N SER A 4 -2.21 4.88 21.78
CA SER A 4 -2.56 6.30 21.96
C SER A 4 -1.44 7.20 22.50
N ALA A 5 -0.44 6.65 23.19
CA ALA A 5 0.65 7.42 23.79
C ALA A 5 1.39 8.30 22.78
N ARG A 6 1.51 7.86 21.52
CA ARG A 6 2.14 8.62 20.44
C ARG A 6 1.42 9.93 20.09
N PHE A 7 0.15 10.07 20.46
CA PHE A 7 -0.64 11.27 20.19
C PHE A 7 -0.80 12.17 21.43
N SER A 8 -0.21 11.79 22.57
CA SER A 8 -0.34 12.54 23.81
C SER A 8 0.54 13.78 23.81
N SER A 9 -0.03 14.92 24.21
CA SER A 9 0.68 16.16 24.52
C SER A 9 1.11 16.26 25.99
N HIS A 10 0.78 15.27 26.82
CA HIS A 10 1.08 15.29 28.24
C HIS A 10 2.59 15.14 28.49
N SER A 11 3.18 16.00 29.31
CA SER A 11 4.64 16.10 29.51
C SER A 11 5.31 14.80 29.99
N SER A 12 4.59 13.94 30.73
CA SER A 12 5.11 12.65 31.20
C SER A 12 5.14 11.53 30.15
N ILE A 13 4.43 11.71 29.03
CA ILE A 13 4.32 10.71 27.94
C ILE A 13 4.99 11.23 26.67
N HIS A 14 4.95 12.56 26.47
CA HIS A 14 5.52 13.21 25.31
C HIS A 14 7.03 12.97 25.24
N ILE A 15 7.47 12.43 24.10
CA ILE A 15 8.88 12.21 23.79
C ILE A 15 9.17 12.69 22.36
N ASN A 16 10.44 13.03 22.09
CA ASN A 16 10.86 13.60 20.80
C ASN A 16 10.55 12.71 19.59
N SER A 17 10.49 11.39 19.78
CA SER A 17 10.11 10.42 18.75
C SER A 17 8.78 9.77 19.14
N PRO A 18 7.61 10.36 18.78
CA PRO A 18 6.31 9.90 19.29
C PRO A 18 6.00 8.42 19.07
N TYR A 19 6.50 7.80 17.99
CA TYR A 19 6.36 6.37 17.74
C TYR A 19 6.94 5.47 18.84
N LEU A 20 7.88 5.97 19.67
CA LEU A 20 8.44 5.27 20.84
C LEU A 20 7.64 5.52 22.14
N ALA A 21 6.63 6.40 22.13
CA ALA A 21 5.95 6.80 23.37
C ALA A 21 5.17 5.64 23.99
N GLY A 22 4.78 4.68 23.15
CA GLY A 22 4.06 3.48 23.55
C GLY A 22 4.93 2.36 24.13
N GLU A 23 6.27 2.43 24.03
CA GLU A 23 7.16 1.29 24.27
C GLU A 23 7.02 0.66 25.65
N GLU A 24 7.00 1.48 26.71
CA GLU A 24 6.87 0.98 28.08
C GLU A 24 5.51 0.32 28.32
N PHE A 25 4.45 0.84 27.70
CA PHE A 25 3.12 0.21 27.76
C PHE A 25 3.09 -1.11 27.01
N VAL A 26 3.79 -1.23 25.89
CA VAL A 26 3.93 -2.49 25.13
C VAL A 26 4.69 -3.52 25.95
N LYS A 27 5.85 -3.14 26.52
CA LYS A 27 6.63 -4.02 27.39
C LYS A 27 5.79 -4.51 28.58
N ARG A 28 5.05 -3.60 29.22
CA ARG A 28 4.17 -3.96 30.32
C ARG A 28 3.05 -4.89 29.88
N ALA A 29 2.38 -4.60 28.76
CA ALA A 29 1.33 -5.45 28.21
C ALA A 29 1.83 -6.87 27.91
N LEU A 30 3.00 -6.98 27.27
CA LEU A 30 3.63 -8.28 26.98
C LEU A 30 4.05 -9.03 28.25
N SER A 31 4.51 -8.33 29.30
CA SER A 31 4.86 -8.97 30.58
C SER A 31 3.67 -9.61 31.31
N LEU A 32 2.44 -9.23 30.94
CA LEU A 32 1.20 -9.76 31.50
C LEU A 32 0.63 -10.91 30.67
N VAL A 33 1.22 -11.21 29.51
CA VAL A 33 0.76 -12.30 28.65
C VAL A 33 1.04 -13.64 29.33
N ASN A 34 -0.02 -14.43 29.50
CA ASN A 34 0.02 -15.78 30.05
C ASN A 34 -0.95 -16.67 29.26
N ASN A 35 -1.07 -17.95 29.65
CA ASN A 35 -1.93 -18.92 28.96
C ASN A 35 -3.41 -18.52 28.89
N ASN A 36 -3.91 -17.68 29.82
CA ASN A 36 -5.30 -17.24 29.81
C ASN A 36 -5.58 -16.23 28.68
N MET A 37 -4.56 -15.54 28.16
CA MET A 37 -4.70 -14.59 27.05
C MET A 37 -5.00 -15.27 25.71
N LEU A 38 -4.86 -16.59 25.64
CA LEU A 38 -5.24 -17.41 24.48
C LEU A 38 -6.63 -18.03 24.63
N GLN A 39 -7.36 -17.76 25.72
CA GLN A 39 -8.75 -18.18 25.84
C GLN A 39 -9.64 -17.34 24.92
N PRO A 40 -10.65 -17.94 24.26
CA PRO A 40 -11.55 -17.23 23.37
C PRO A 40 -12.49 -16.33 24.20
N THR A 41 -12.08 -15.09 24.43
CA THR A 41 -12.88 -14.07 25.11
C THR A 41 -12.87 -12.78 24.31
N MET A 42 -13.92 -11.98 24.45
CA MET A 42 -14.02 -10.68 23.78
C MET A 42 -12.81 -9.79 24.06
N ALA A 43 -12.41 -9.72 25.34
CA ALA A 43 -11.27 -8.92 25.79
C ALA A 43 -9.94 -9.40 25.19
N ASN A 44 -9.71 -10.72 25.11
CA ASN A 44 -8.49 -11.26 24.51
C ASN A 44 -8.43 -10.99 23.00
N ILE A 45 -9.55 -11.08 22.28
CA ILE A 45 -9.60 -10.73 20.85
C ILE A 45 -9.22 -9.26 20.65
N GLN A 46 -9.81 -8.35 21.44
CA GLN A 46 -9.50 -6.92 21.40
C GLN A 46 -8.03 -6.65 21.73
N PHE A 47 -7.48 -7.31 22.76
CA PHE A 47 -6.07 -7.21 23.13
C PHE A 47 -5.16 -7.57 21.95
N TRP A 48 -5.34 -8.75 21.34
CA TRP A 48 -4.50 -9.20 20.23
C TRP A 48 -4.67 -8.35 18.98
N GLY A 49 -5.89 -7.87 18.70
CA GLY A 49 -6.14 -6.93 17.60
C GLY A 49 -5.40 -5.59 17.81
N ILE A 50 -5.42 -5.04 19.02
CA ILE A 50 -4.67 -3.83 19.38
C ILE A 50 -3.16 -4.07 19.26
N MET A 51 -2.66 -5.20 19.76
CA MET A 51 -1.24 -5.57 19.65
C MET A 51 -0.81 -5.72 18.18
N SER A 52 -1.66 -6.26 17.32
CA SER A 52 -1.41 -6.30 15.87
C SER A 52 -1.19 -4.90 15.27
N CYS A 53 -2.05 -3.94 15.62
CA CYS A 53 -1.90 -2.54 15.20
C CYS A 53 -0.60 -1.91 15.71
N VAL A 54 -0.25 -2.16 16.98
CA VAL A 54 1.01 -1.68 17.58
C VAL A 54 2.20 -2.18 16.78
N GLU A 55 2.29 -3.48 16.54
CA GLU A 55 3.41 -4.10 15.82
C GLU A 55 3.50 -3.61 14.37
N TYR A 56 2.36 -3.38 13.70
CA TYR A 56 2.36 -2.78 12.37
C TYR A 56 2.99 -1.38 12.38
N GLY A 57 2.61 -0.58 13.38
CA GLY A 57 3.17 0.75 13.61
C GLY A 57 4.66 0.76 13.92
N ARG A 58 5.17 -0.32 14.52
CA ARG A 58 6.60 -0.54 14.81
C ARG A 58 7.40 -1.08 13.62
N ALA A 59 6.80 -1.11 12.43
CA ALA A 59 7.40 -1.77 11.25
C ALA A 59 7.76 -3.25 11.53
N SER A 60 6.98 -3.92 12.38
CA SER A 60 7.14 -5.33 12.74
C SER A 60 6.03 -6.13 12.07
N GLY A 61 6.13 -6.28 10.74
CA GLY A 61 5.05 -6.84 9.94
C GLY A 61 4.71 -8.28 10.32
N SER A 62 5.72 -9.09 10.64
CA SER A 62 5.52 -10.51 10.97
C SER A 62 4.80 -10.67 12.31
N MET A 63 5.16 -9.89 13.33
CA MET A 63 4.45 -9.91 14.61
C MET A 63 3.03 -9.36 14.48
N SER A 64 2.85 -8.29 13.69
CA SER A 64 1.53 -7.74 13.40
C SER A 64 0.60 -8.79 12.79
N TRP A 65 1.08 -9.54 11.81
CA TRP A 65 0.30 -10.61 11.19
C TRP A 65 0.01 -11.76 12.16
N ILE A 66 1.01 -12.24 12.91
CA ILE A 66 0.80 -13.31 13.92
C ILE A 66 -0.25 -12.88 14.95
N TYR A 67 -0.18 -11.66 15.47
CA TYR A 67 -1.14 -11.16 16.45
C TYR A 67 -2.54 -10.95 15.85
N ALA A 68 -2.64 -10.53 14.58
CA ALA A 68 -3.92 -10.49 13.88
C ALA A 68 -4.52 -11.90 13.77
N ASP A 69 -3.71 -12.89 13.39
CA ASP A 69 -4.14 -14.28 13.26
C ASP A 69 -4.61 -14.89 14.58
N ILE A 70 -3.95 -14.58 15.69
CA ILE A 70 -4.44 -14.98 17.03
C ILE A 70 -5.82 -14.37 17.28
N ALA A 71 -5.99 -13.06 17.07
CA ALA A 71 -7.27 -12.40 17.26
C ALA A 71 -8.38 -13.02 16.39
N ILE A 72 -8.08 -13.29 15.11
CA ILE A 72 -9.02 -13.90 14.16
C ILE A 72 -9.39 -15.33 14.60
N ARG A 73 -8.43 -16.14 15.04
CA ARG A 73 -8.69 -17.51 15.50
C ARG A 73 -9.58 -17.53 16.74
N LEU A 74 -9.30 -16.67 17.73
CA LEU A 74 -10.15 -16.51 18.91
C LEU A 74 -11.55 -16.00 18.54
N CYS A 75 -11.64 -15.08 17.58
CA CYS A 75 -12.92 -14.57 17.06
C CYS A 75 -13.74 -15.65 16.34
N ARG A 76 -13.07 -16.56 15.62
CA ARG A 76 -13.71 -17.71 14.96
C ARG A 76 -14.13 -18.79 15.95
N GLU A 77 -13.35 -19.03 17.00
CA GLU A 77 -13.70 -19.94 18.08
C GLU A 77 -14.99 -19.50 18.79
N LEU A 78 -15.16 -18.19 19.01
CA LEU A 78 -16.43 -17.61 19.49
C LEU A 78 -17.54 -17.53 18.43
N SER A 79 -17.28 -18.02 17.22
CA SER A 79 -18.22 -18.04 16.10
C SER A 79 -18.81 -16.67 15.71
N TYR A 80 -18.08 -15.56 15.96
CA TYR A 80 -18.57 -14.22 15.60
C TYR A 80 -18.63 -13.97 14.08
N HIS A 81 -18.16 -14.91 13.27
CA HIS A 81 -18.33 -14.91 11.82
C HIS A 81 -19.73 -15.40 11.38
N LYS A 82 -20.55 -15.86 12.33
CA LYS A 82 -21.90 -16.38 12.12
C LYS A 82 -22.97 -15.40 12.58
N GLU A 83 -23.90 -15.06 11.69
CA GLU A 83 -24.97 -14.11 11.97
C GLU A 83 -25.89 -14.57 13.10
N GLU A 84 -26.14 -15.88 13.18
CA GLU A 84 -26.92 -16.50 14.26
C GLU A 84 -26.33 -16.15 15.64
N ILE A 85 -25.02 -16.24 15.79
CA ILE A 85 -24.31 -15.94 17.04
C ILE A 85 -24.28 -14.44 17.32
N LEU A 86 -24.10 -13.62 16.28
CA LEU A 86 -24.13 -12.17 16.41
C LEU A 86 -25.52 -11.64 16.80
N SER A 87 -26.58 -12.33 16.38
CA SER A 87 -27.97 -11.98 16.68
C SER A 87 -28.47 -12.55 18.01
N THR A 88 -27.72 -13.48 18.62
CA THR A 88 -28.10 -14.10 19.89
C THR A 88 -28.02 -13.08 21.03
N ALA A 89 -29.14 -12.91 21.74
CA ALA A 89 -29.25 -11.98 22.85
C ALA A 89 -28.23 -12.29 23.96
N ILE A 90 -27.53 -11.24 24.39
CA ILE A 90 -26.68 -11.26 25.57
C ILE A 90 -27.49 -10.68 26.70
N HIS A 91 -27.51 -11.34 27.84
CA HIS A 91 -28.23 -10.83 29.01
C HIS A 91 -27.24 -10.29 30.03
N THR A 92 -27.54 -9.14 30.61
CA THR A 92 -26.86 -8.58 31.78
C THR A 92 -27.26 -9.34 33.05
N GLU A 93 -26.60 -9.06 34.17
CA GLU A 93 -26.87 -9.72 35.46
C GLU A 93 -28.32 -9.53 35.95
N ASP A 94 -28.97 -8.43 35.56
CA ASP A 94 -30.37 -8.13 35.87
C ASP A 94 -31.37 -8.76 34.88
N GLY A 95 -30.89 -9.51 33.89
CA GLY A 95 -31.71 -10.19 32.87
C GLY A 95 -32.14 -9.30 31.70
N SER A 96 -31.70 -8.03 31.63
CA SER A 96 -31.95 -7.17 30.46
C SER A 96 -31.05 -7.54 29.28
N ILE A 97 -31.38 -7.08 28.07
CA ILE A 97 -30.54 -7.34 26.87
C ILE A 97 -29.37 -6.35 26.84
N ASP A 98 -28.15 -6.88 26.83
CA ASP A 98 -26.92 -6.12 26.61
C ASP A 98 -26.71 -5.82 25.12
N ALA A 99 -27.42 -4.82 24.63
CA ALA A 99 -27.32 -4.37 23.25
C ALA A 99 -25.89 -3.89 22.89
N VAL A 100 -25.16 -3.34 23.86
CA VAL A 100 -23.78 -2.84 23.67
C VAL A 100 -22.85 -4.01 23.40
N ALA A 101 -22.91 -5.06 24.22
CA ALA A 101 -22.10 -6.25 24.01
C ALA A 101 -22.45 -6.96 22.70
N MET A 102 -23.74 -7.00 22.31
CA MET A 102 -24.15 -7.55 21.01
C MET A 102 -23.53 -6.78 19.83
N ALA A 103 -23.66 -5.44 19.84
CA ALA A 103 -23.05 -4.58 18.82
C ALA A 103 -21.52 -4.74 18.80
N MET A 104 -20.90 -4.91 19.98
CA MET A 104 -19.46 -5.10 20.12
C MET A 104 -18.98 -6.41 19.47
N ARG A 105 -19.72 -7.52 19.58
CA ARG A 105 -19.38 -8.79 18.90
C ARG A 105 -19.21 -8.59 17.39
N ARG A 106 -20.18 -7.92 16.77
CA ARG A 106 -20.18 -7.65 15.32
C ARG A 106 -19.03 -6.71 14.94
N ARG A 107 -18.81 -5.64 15.71
CA ARG A 107 -17.69 -4.71 15.49
C ARG A 107 -16.33 -5.41 15.59
N ILE A 108 -16.17 -6.33 16.55
CA ILE A 108 -14.94 -7.10 16.73
C ILE A 108 -14.69 -8.03 15.54
N PHE A 109 -15.71 -8.76 15.07
CA PHE A 109 -15.57 -9.60 13.88
C PHE A 109 -15.08 -8.79 12.68
N TRP A 110 -15.77 -7.69 12.36
CA TRP A 110 -15.38 -6.85 11.23
C TRP A 110 -14.01 -6.18 11.42
N SER A 111 -13.63 -5.83 12.64
CA SER A 111 -12.28 -5.32 12.93
C SER A 111 -11.21 -6.39 12.67
N CYS A 112 -11.44 -7.63 13.10
CA CYS A 112 -10.54 -8.75 12.83
C CYS A 112 -10.48 -9.08 11.33
N PHE A 113 -11.62 -9.03 10.64
CA PHE A 113 -11.69 -9.19 9.19
C PHE A 113 -10.85 -8.13 8.47
N MET A 114 -10.93 -6.87 8.89
CA MET A 114 -10.10 -5.81 8.33
C MET A 114 -8.61 -6.07 8.57
N LEU A 115 -8.23 -6.42 9.81
CA LEU A 115 -6.85 -6.76 10.17
C LEU A 115 -6.29 -7.89 9.30
N ASP A 116 -7.07 -8.94 9.05
CA ASP A 116 -6.71 -10.03 8.14
C ASP A 116 -6.28 -9.51 6.75
N LYS A 117 -7.03 -8.55 6.19
CA LYS A 117 -6.77 -8.03 4.84
C LYS A 117 -5.55 -7.12 4.80
N VAL A 118 -5.48 -6.18 5.74
CA VAL A 118 -4.44 -5.14 5.72
C VAL A 118 -3.07 -5.65 6.16
N THR A 119 -3.01 -6.62 7.08
CA THR A 119 -1.73 -7.20 7.55
C THR A 119 -1.15 -8.22 6.58
N SER A 120 -2.00 -8.82 5.73
CA SER A 120 -1.59 -9.73 4.66
C SER A 120 -1.18 -9.03 3.37
N ALA A 121 -1.71 -7.82 3.11
CA ALA A 121 -1.44 -7.07 1.89
C ALA A 121 0.06 -6.78 1.71
N GLY A 122 0.58 -7.00 0.49
CA GLY A 122 1.98 -6.70 0.16
C GLY A 122 3.05 -7.57 0.84
N THR A 123 2.71 -8.78 1.32
CA THR A 123 3.65 -9.63 2.08
C THR A 123 3.57 -11.13 1.78
N HIS A 124 2.79 -11.57 0.78
CA HIS A 124 2.53 -12.98 0.43
C HIS A 124 1.91 -13.84 1.54
N ARG A 125 1.56 -13.22 2.66
CA ARG A 125 0.88 -13.88 3.76
C ARG A 125 -0.54 -14.25 3.37
N ILE A 126 -0.96 -15.41 3.87
CA ILE A 126 -2.27 -15.96 3.56
C ILE A 126 -3.30 -15.25 4.44
N GLN A 127 -4.42 -14.87 3.82
CA GLN A 127 -5.58 -14.38 4.54
C GLN A 127 -6.35 -15.53 5.18
N CYS A 128 -6.71 -15.38 6.45
CA CYS A 128 -7.41 -16.36 7.26
C CYS A 128 -8.92 -16.46 6.95
N VAL A 129 -9.55 -15.39 6.46
CA VAL A 129 -11.01 -15.36 6.22
C VAL A 129 -11.32 -15.17 4.73
N GLY A 130 -11.93 -16.15 4.07
CA GLY A 130 -12.50 -16.03 2.74
C GLY A 130 -13.97 -15.58 2.77
N GLN A 131 -14.53 -15.26 1.60
CA GLN A 131 -15.95 -14.89 1.47
C GLN A 131 -16.90 -16.03 1.89
N ALA A 132 -16.51 -17.28 1.68
CA ALA A 132 -17.30 -18.45 2.07
C ALA A 132 -17.22 -18.78 3.57
N ASP A 133 -16.34 -18.12 4.33
CA ASP A 133 -16.09 -18.44 5.74
C ASP A 133 -17.03 -17.73 6.71
N TYR A 134 -17.89 -16.80 6.26
CA TYR A 134 -18.78 -16.03 7.11
C TYR A 134 -20.13 -15.75 6.44
N ASP A 135 -21.15 -15.52 7.26
CA ASP A 135 -22.48 -15.06 6.84
C ASP A 135 -22.93 -13.82 7.64
N ALA A 136 -22.06 -13.30 8.51
CA ALA A 136 -22.30 -12.09 9.28
C ALA A 136 -22.65 -10.88 8.39
N HIS A 137 -23.72 -10.18 8.74
CA HIS A 137 -24.08 -8.91 8.11
C HIS A 137 -23.15 -7.77 8.57
N THR A 138 -23.00 -6.76 7.72
CA THR A 138 -22.30 -5.51 8.06
C THR A 138 -23.00 -4.78 9.20
N THR A 139 -22.27 -3.97 9.96
CA THR A 139 -22.81 -3.18 11.06
C THR A 139 -23.97 -2.27 10.62
N THR A 140 -25.04 -2.27 11.41
CA THR A 140 -26.22 -1.43 11.22
C THR A 140 -25.99 -0.02 11.77
N LEU A 141 -26.82 0.93 11.35
CA LEU A 141 -26.75 2.31 11.86
C LEU A 141 -27.01 2.38 13.38
N ALA A 142 -27.93 1.56 13.89
CA ALA A 142 -28.25 1.52 15.31
C ALA A 142 -27.05 1.05 16.15
N GLU A 143 -26.34 0.01 15.70
CA GLU A 143 -25.12 -0.48 16.36
C GLU A 143 -23.99 0.56 16.33
N ILE A 144 -23.85 1.31 15.24
CA ILE A 144 -22.86 2.40 15.13
C ILE A 144 -23.17 3.50 16.15
N ILE A 145 -24.44 3.94 16.23
CA ILE A 145 -24.87 4.97 17.18
C ILE A 145 -24.66 4.50 18.61
N LEU A 146 -24.99 3.24 18.91
CA LEU A 146 -24.88 2.67 20.25
C LEU A 146 -23.42 2.59 20.73
N LEU A 147 -22.48 2.31 19.84
CA LEU A 147 -21.05 2.21 20.15
C LEU A 147 -20.28 3.53 19.97
N LYS A 148 -20.99 4.64 19.74
CA LYS A 148 -20.37 5.95 19.58
C LYS A 148 -19.79 6.41 20.92
N GLU A 149 -18.59 6.99 20.87
CA GLU A 149 -17.99 7.56 22.08
C GLU A 149 -18.84 8.74 22.58
N PRO A 150 -18.86 9.00 23.91
CA PRO A 150 -19.66 10.08 24.49
C PRO A 150 -19.24 11.48 24.02
N ASP A 151 -18.00 11.63 23.52
CA ASP A 151 -17.49 12.90 23.04
C ASP A 151 -18.27 13.36 21.80
N CYS A 152 -18.64 14.65 21.80
CA CYS A 152 -19.36 15.24 20.68
C CYS A 152 -18.50 15.11 19.42
N PRO A 153 -19.01 14.52 18.32
CA PRO A 153 -18.28 14.41 17.06
C PRO A 153 -17.84 15.80 16.60
N ARG A 154 -16.67 15.89 15.99
CA ARG A 154 -16.09 17.18 15.58
C ARG A 154 -15.69 17.18 14.12
N ASP A 155 -15.99 18.29 13.46
CA ASP A 155 -15.50 18.55 12.11
C ASP A 155 -13.97 18.76 12.11
N MET A 156 -13.39 18.95 10.93
CA MET A 156 -11.94 19.15 10.77
C MET A 156 -11.39 20.40 11.48
N TYR A 157 -12.27 21.34 11.85
CA TYR A 157 -11.92 22.59 12.54
C TYR A 157 -12.15 22.50 14.06
N GLY A 158 -12.64 21.36 14.56
CA GLY A 158 -12.91 21.12 15.97
C GLY A 158 -14.29 21.56 16.45
N TYR A 159 -15.17 22.01 15.54
CA TYR A 159 -16.53 22.41 15.88
C TYR A 159 -17.43 21.18 16.09
N PRO A 160 -18.32 21.20 17.09
CA PRO A 160 -19.25 20.10 17.33
C PRO A 160 -20.22 19.96 16.15
N ILE A 161 -20.45 18.73 15.70
CA ILE A 161 -21.43 18.43 14.65
C ILE A 161 -22.67 17.74 15.24
N HIS A 162 -23.85 18.15 14.79
CA HIS A 162 -25.12 17.55 15.23
C HIS A 162 -25.45 16.27 14.46
N GLU A 163 -25.28 16.30 13.14
CA GLU A 163 -25.55 15.16 12.27
C GLU A 163 -24.30 14.86 11.44
N ASP A 164 -23.79 13.65 11.59
CA ASP A 164 -22.58 13.22 10.89
C ASP A 164 -22.94 12.66 9.51
N SER A 165 -22.58 13.42 8.49
CA SER A 165 -22.84 13.10 7.08
C SER A 165 -22.23 11.75 6.64
N LEU A 166 -21.19 11.27 7.32
CA LEU A 166 -20.47 10.03 7.01
C LEU A 166 -20.67 8.91 8.05
N LEU A 167 -21.61 9.06 8.99
CA LEU A 167 -21.81 8.10 10.09
C LEU A 167 -21.92 6.63 9.66
N ASN A 168 -22.48 6.35 8.49
CA ASN A 168 -22.69 4.99 7.97
C ASN A 168 -21.68 4.60 6.86
N ILE A 169 -20.50 5.23 6.81
CA ILE A 169 -19.50 4.89 5.80
C ILE A 169 -18.88 3.51 6.03
N THR A 170 -18.83 3.06 7.29
CA THR A 170 -18.18 1.81 7.71
C THR A 170 -18.68 0.59 6.94
N LYS A 171 -19.98 0.50 6.61
CA LYS A 171 -20.51 -0.61 5.82
C LYS A 171 -19.90 -0.67 4.41
N HIS A 172 -19.71 0.48 3.77
CA HIS A 172 -19.11 0.58 2.44
C HIS A 172 -17.61 0.36 2.50
N TYR A 173 -16.98 0.76 3.61
CA TYR A 173 -15.58 0.51 3.86
C TYR A 173 -15.26 -0.98 4.02
N ILE A 174 -16.07 -1.70 4.81
CA ILE A 174 -15.95 -3.15 4.96
C ILE A 174 -16.08 -3.86 3.60
N THR A 175 -17.08 -3.48 2.80
CA THR A 175 -17.23 -4.07 1.48
C THR A 175 -16.06 -3.72 0.57
N CYS A 176 -15.50 -2.51 0.62
CA CYS A 176 -14.28 -2.15 -0.14
C CYS A 176 -13.06 -2.98 0.28
N ILE A 177 -12.84 -3.14 1.59
CA ILE A 177 -11.75 -3.95 2.16
C ILE A 177 -11.80 -5.40 1.69
N GLU A 178 -13.00 -5.97 1.60
CA GLU A 178 -13.17 -7.33 1.09
C GLU A 178 -12.62 -7.46 -0.34
N LYS A 179 -12.97 -6.53 -1.24
CA LYS A 179 -12.55 -6.58 -2.66
C LYS A 179 -11.05 -6.30 -2.76
N PHE A 180 -10.55 -5.33 -2.00
CA PHE A 180 -9.11 -5.09 -1.85
C PHE A 180 -8.37 -6.36 -1.40
N GLY A 181 -8.91 -7.08 -0.41
CA GLY A 181 -8.40 -8.35 0.05
C GLY A 181 -8.39 -9.42 -1.05
N GLN A 182 -9.45 -9.55 -1.83
CA GLN A 182 -9.55 -10.50 -2.94
C GLN A 182 -8.50 -10.19 -4.03
N VAL A 183 -8.34 -8.92 -4.40
CA VAL A 183 -7.32 -8.46 -5.36
C VAL A 183 -5.92 -8.81 -4.87
N ASN A 184 -5.57 -8.47 -3.63
CA ASN A 184 -4.24 -8.78 -3.08
C ASN A 184 -4.00 -10.30 -3.01
N ARG A 185 -5.00 -11.08 -2.58
CA ARG A 185 -4.90 -12.55 -2.54
C ARG A 185 -4.63 -13.13 -3.93
N TRP A 186 -5.35 -12.65 -4.94
CA TRP A 186 -5.17 -13.10 -6.30
C TRP A 186 -3.79 -12.72 -6.85
N MET A 187 -3.33 -11.49 -6.61
CA MET A 187 -2.01 -11.03 -7.03
C MET A 187 -0.86 -11.82 -6.39
N SER A 188 -0.94 -12.12 -5.09
CA SER A 188 0.08 -12.94 -4.43
C SER A 188 0.12 -14.38 -4.97
N LYS A 189 -1.04 -14.98 -5.29
CA LYS A 189 -1.08 -16.29 -5.97
C LYS A 189 -0.42 -16.22 -7.35
N MET A 190 -0.73 -15.19 -8.13
CA MET A 190 -0.17 -14.98 -9.47
C MET A 190 1.35 -14.79 -9.41
N SER A 191 1.89 -14.22 -8.34
CA SER A 191 3.33 -14.13 -8.13
C SER A 191 3.98 -15.50 -7.86
N ASN A 192 3.31 -16.39 -7.12
CA ASN A 192 3.83 -17.72 -6.76
C ASN A 192 3.78 -18.73 -7.93
N HIS A 193 2.73 -18.69 -8.77
CA HIS A 193 2.58 -19.62 -9.91
C HIS A 193 3.63 -19.40 -11.03
N ARG A 194 4.37 -18.29 -11.00
CA ARG A 194 5.40 -17.93 -11.99
C ARG A 194 6.66 -18.78 -11.95
N GLN A 195 6.92 -19.46 -10.83
CA GLN A 195 8.08 -20.36 -10.75
C GLN A 195 7.86 -21.65 -11.54
N ASN A 196 6.60 -22.03 -11.83
CA ASN A 196 6.27 -23.31 -12.43
C ASN A 196 5.54 -23.24 -13.77
N ASP A 197 4.91 -22.13 -14.18
CA ASP A 197 4.24 -22.07 -15.49
C ASP A 197 4.09 -20.67 -16.10
N LYS A 198 4.00 -20.63 -17.44
CA LYS A 198 3.79 -19.42 -18.28
C LYS A 198 2.38 -18.82 -18.04
N ALA A 199 2.09 -18.33 -16.85
CA ALA A 199 0.85 -17.60 -16.58
C ALA A 199 0.85 -16.30 -17.41
N LEU A 200 0.24 -16.38 -18.60
CA LEU A 200 0.20 -15.32 -19.59
C LEU A 200 -0.82 -14.28 -19.12
N TRP A 201 -0.34 -13.20 -18.51
CA TRP A 201 -1.11 -11.97 -18.44
C TRP A 201 -1.19 -11.41 -19.86
N PRO A 202 -2.36 -11.53 -20.47
CA PRO A 202 -3.48 -10.59 -20.34
C PRO A 202 -4.81 -11.30 -19.98
N PRO A 203 -5.91 -10.59 -19.65
CA PRO A 203 -6.76 -10.98 -18.53
C PRO A 203 -7.52 -12.31 -18.66
N ILE A 204 -7.35 -13.15 -17.63
CA ILE A 204 -8.10 -14.38 -17.36
C ILE A 204 -9.48 -14.07 -16.74
N ALA A 205 -10.36 -15.07 -16.66
CA ALA A 205 -11.74 -14.90 -16.20
C ALA A 205 -11.82 -14.30 -14.77
N GLU A 206 -10.89 -14.69 -13.90
CA GLU A 206 -10.79 -14.21 -12.51
C GLU A 206 -10.51 -12.71 -12.44
N TYR A 207 -9.63 -12.20 -13.30
CA TYR A 207 -9.38 -10.76 -13.38
C TYR A 207 -10.65 -10.00 -13.77
N ARG A 208 -11.39 -10.49 -14.78
CA ARG A 208 -12.61 -9.82 -15.24
C ARG A 208 -13.66 -9.78 -14.13
N SER A 209 -13.77 -10.86 -13.36
CA SER A 209 -14.64 -10.92 -12.19
C SER A 209 -14.26 -9.87 -11.14
N LEU A 210 -12.96 -9.74 -10.82
CA LEU A 210 -12.50 -8.75 -9.84
C LEU A 210 -12.70 -7.31 -10.32
N ASP A 211 -12.41 -7.04 -11.60
CA ASP A 211 -12.62 -5.73 -12.22
C ASP A 211 -14.11 -5.33 -12.18
N MET A 212 -15.00 -6.24 -12.57
CA MET A 212 -16.44 -6.02 -12.49
C MET A 212 -16.91 -5.77 -11.05
N GLN A 213 -16.38 -6.49 -10.06
CA GLN A 213 -16.72 -6.29 -8.66
C GLN A 213 -16.26 -4.92 -8.13
N LEU A 214 -15.08 -4.45 -8.53
CA LEU A 214 -14.57 -3.13 -8.16
C LEU A 214 -15.39 -2.01 -8.81
N CYS A 215 -15.73 -2.12 -10.09
CA CYS A 215 -16.59 -1.17 -10.78
C CYS A 215 -17.99 -1.13 -10.15
N SER A 216 -18.60 -2.30 -9.92
CA SER A 216 -19.91 -2.42 -9.28
C SER A 216 -19.92 -1.82 -7.87
N TRP A 217 -18.84 -1.99 -7.10
CA TRP A 217 -18.73 -1.36 -5.79
C TRP A 217 -18.83 0.17 -5.90
N GLN A 218 -18.09 0.79 -6.82
CA GLN A 218 -18.10 2.24 -7.01
C GLN A 218 -19.49 2.73 -7.44
N GLU A 219 -20.11 2.07 -8.42
CA GLU A 219 -21.44 2.42 -8.96
C GLU A 219 -22.57 2.24 -7.94
N SER A 220 -22.42 1.29 -7.01
CA SER A 220 -23.43 1.00 -5.98
C SER A 220 -23.47 2.04 -4.84
N LEU A 221 -22.49 2.96 -4.78
CA LEU A 221 -22.44 3.94 -3.70
C LEU A 221 -23.60 4.94 -3.82
N PRO A 222 -24.23 5.33 -2.70
CA PRO A 222 -25.07 6.52 -2.65
C PRO A 222 -24.30 7.77 -3.14
N GLU A 223 -25.01 8.73 -3.75
CA GLU A 223 -24.42 9.97 -4.29
C GLU A 223 -23.54 10.70 -3.26
N LYS A 224 -24.02 10.80 -2.01
CA LYS A 224 -23.27 11.43 -0.91
C LYS A 224 -21.96 10.75 -0.56
N PHE A 225 -21.71 9.50 -0.96
CA PHE A 225 -20.47 8.78 -0.64
C PHE A 225 -19.49 8.74 -1.81
N HIS A 226 -19.84 9.29 -2.97
CA HIS A 226 -18.90 9.40 -4.08
C HIS A 226 -17.81 10.45 -3.80
N PHE A 227 -16.56 10.14 -4.13
CA PHE A 227 -15.49 11.13 -4.05
C PHE A 227 -15.64 12.16 -5.18
N THR A 228 -16.10 13.35 -4.81
CA THR A 228 -16.20 14.52 -5.68
C THR A 228 -15.74 15.75 -4.91
N GLU A 229 -15.31 16.80 -5.60
CA GLU A 229 -14.91 18.05 -4.94
C GLU A 229 -16.04 18.65 -4.08
N GLY A 230 -17.29 18.56 -4.56
CA GLY A 230 -18.47 19.01 -3.83
C GLY A 230 -18.69 18.22 -2.54
N ASN A 231 -18.64 16.89 -2.61
CA ASN A 231 -18.80 16.04 -1.43
C ASN A 231 -17.65 16.21 -0.45
N LEU A 232 -16.41 16.37 -0.92
CA LEU A 232 -15.26 16.64 -0.05
C LEU A 232 -15.48 17.92 0.76
N LYS A 233 -15.83 19.04 0.11
CA LYS A 233 -16.12 20.32 0.78
C LYS A 233 -17.28 20.23 1.77
N TYR A 234 -18.28 19.43 1.45
CA TYR A 234 -19.42 19.19 2.33
C TYR A 234 -19.00 18.39 3.58
N HIS A 235 -18.36 17.23 3.40
CA HIS A 235 -17.94 16.37 4.51
C HIS A 235 -16.90 17.01 5.41
N GLN A 236 -16.02 17.87 4.88
CA GLN A 236 -15.10 18.67 5.70
C GLN A 236 -15.82 19.48 6.81
N LYS A 237 -17.06 19.90 6.58
CA LYS A 237 -17.85 20.71 7.53
C LYS A 237 -18.84 19.90 8.37
N PHE A 238 -19.27 18.75 7.88
CA PHE A 238 -20.40 18.01 8.43
C PHE A 238 -20.10 16.54 8.73
N ALA A 239 -18.86 16.09 8.62
CA ALA A 239 -18.46 14.74 9.00
C ALA A 239 -17.52 14.78 10.20
N ASP A 240 -17.60 13.75 11.05
CA ASP A 240 -16.58 13.56 12.06
C ASP A 240 -15.22 13.30 11.39
N THR A 241 -14.16 13.83 11.99
CA THR A 241 -12.80 13.71 11.44
C THR A 241 -12.38 12.26 11.19
N GLN A 242 -12.78 11.31 12.05
CA GLN A 242 -12.47 9.89 11.86
C GLN A 242 -13.26 9.29 10.69
N HIS A 243 -14.54 9.63 10.57
CA HIS A 243 -15.37 9.16 9.45
C HIS A 243 -14.92 9.75 8.11
N LEU A 244 -14.47 11.02 8.10
CA LEU A 244 -13.86 11.64 6.94
C LEU A 244 -12.59 10.88 6.50
N ALA A 245 -11.73 10.53 7.46
CA ALA A 245 -10.53 9.74 7.18
C ALA A 245 -10.87 8.34 6.63
N VAL A 246 -11.87 7.66 7.19
CA VAL A 246 -12.34 6.34 6.70
C VAL A 246 -12.91 6.46 5.29
N TRP A 247 -13.70 7.49 5.00
CA TRP A 247 -14.26 7.73 3.67
C TRP A 247 -13.18 7.95 2.62
N LEU A 248 -12.20 8.81 2.90
CA LEU A 248 -11.06 9.01 2.01
C LEU A 248 -10.25 7.73 1.86
N ASN A 249 -10.02 6.97 2.95
CA ASN A 249 -9.28 5.71 2.91
C ASN A 249 -9.96 4.67 2.03
N CYS A 250 -11.29 4.62 2.10
CA CYS A 250 -12.12 3.76 1.27
C CYS A 250 -11.87 3.99 -0.23
N HIS A 251 -11.87 5.25 -0.66
CA HIS A 251 -11.63 5.61 -2.06
C HIS A 251 -10.17 5.42 -2.48
N ALA A 252 -9.21 5.77 -1.62
CA ALA A 252 -7.79 5.50 -1.88
C ALA A 252 -7.54 4.00 -2.08
N MET A 253 -8.18 3.15 -1.27
CA MET A 253 -8.07 1.71 -1.34
C MET A 253 -8.73 1.14 -2.60
N TRP A 254 -9.86 1.69 -3.01
CA TRP A 254 -10.48 1.33 -4.28
C TRP A 254 -9.57 1.69 -5.47
N CYS A 255 -9.06 2.92 -5.54
CA CYS A 255 -8.12 3.33 -6.59
C CYS A 255 -6.87 2.45 -6.61
N CYS A 256 -6.29 2.17 -5.44
CA CYS A 256 -5.13 1.29 -5.34
C CYS A 256 -5.45 -0.16 -5.72
N SER A 257 -6.66 -0.66 -5.45
CA SER A 257 -7.11 -1.99 -5.89
C SER A 257 -7.15 -2.07 -7.42
N MET A 258 -7.70 -1.04 -8.07
CA MET A 258 -7.70 -0.93 -9.52
C MET A 258 -6.26 -0.87 -10.06
N ILE A 259 -5.39 -0.05 -9.47
CA ILE A 259 -3.98 0.03 -9.88
C ILE A 259 -3.28 -1.33 -9.72
N ILE A 260 -3.43 -2.00 -8.58
CA ILE A 260 -2.84 -3.32 -8.33
C ILE A 260 -3.30 -4.33 -9.40
N LEU A 261 -4.59 -4.33 -9.72
CA LEU A 261 -5.19 -5.26 -10.65
C LEU A 261 -4.71 -5.00 -12.09
N HIS A 262 -4.54 -3.73 -12.48
CA HIS A 262 -4.30 -3.34 -13.88
C HIS A 262 -2.84 -2.96 -14.21
N ARG A 263 -2.00 -2.66 -13.21
CA ARG A 263 -0.60 -2.17 -13.41
C ARG A 263 0.28 -3.15 -14.18
N GLY A 264 -0.11 -4.43 -14.22
CA GLY A 264 0.53 -5.44 -15.04
C GLY A 264 0.63 -5.07 -16.52
N SER A 265 -0.27 -4.23 -17.02
CA SER A 265 -0.28 -3.73 -18.40
C SER A 265 0.96 -2.89 -18.76
N LEU A 266 1.62 -2.24 -17.80
CA LEU A 266 2.86 -1.46 -18.03
C LEU A 266 4.02 -2.32 -18.54
N ALA A 267 4.11 -3.59 -18.11
CA ALA A 267 5.18 -4.47 -18.57
C ALA A 267 5.13 -4.71 -20.09
N TYR A 268 3.95 -4.58 -20.69
CA TYR A 268 3.70 -4.90 -22.08
C TYR A 268 3.89 -3.70 -23.00
N THR A 269 4.14 -2.49 -22.47
CA THR A 269 4.37 -1.29 -23.27
C THR A 269 5.80 -1.20 -23.80
N THR A 270 6.77 -1.78 -23.08
CA THR A 270 8.21 -1.61 -23.37
C THR A 270 8.82 -2.83 -24.06
N ALA A 271 8.09 -3.92 -24.16
CA ALA A 271 8.62 -5.16 -24.71
C ALA A 271 8.36 -5.24 -26.22
N VAL A 272 9.39 -5.70 -26.93
CA VAL A 272 9.48 -6.24 -28.29
C VAL A 272 8.27 -7.11 -28.74
N TYR A 273 7.34 -7.44 -27.84
CA TYR A 273 6.04 -8.06 -28.09
C TYR A 273 5.03 -7.20 -28.87
N TYR A 274 5.14 -5.87 -28.84
CA TYR A 274 4.20 -5.00 -29.57
C TYR A 274 4.24 -5.20 -31.09
N GLU A 275 5.40 -5.60 -31.61
CA GLU A 275 5.65 -5.60 -33.06
C GLU A 275 5.52 -6.98 -33.74
N THR A 276 5.58 -8.11 -33.01
CA THR A 276 5.69 -9.43 -33.68
C THR A 276 4.64 -10.50 -33.35
N ALA A 277 3.71 -10.32 -32.39
CA ALA A 277 2.77 -11.42 -32.08
C ALA A 277 1.43 -11.08 -31.36
N MET A 278 0.99 -9.82 -31.25
CA MET A 278 -0.24 -9.47 -30.49
C MET A 278 -1.43 -9.13 -31.38
N THR A 279 -2.58 -9.76 -31.09
CA THR A 279 -3.87 -9.44 -31.71
C THR A 279 -4.36 -8.03 -31.32
N ASP A 280 -5.13 -7.38 -32.18
CA ASP A 280 -5.65 -6.03 -31.93
C ASP A 280 -6.59 -5.97 -30.70
N GLU A 281 -7.32 -7.05 -30.45
CA GLU A 281 -8.16 -7.20 -29.25
C GLU A 281 -7.31 -7.12 -27.96
N LEU A 282 -6.14 -7.74 -27.98
CA LEU A 282 -5.24 -7.75 -26.85
C LEU A 282 -4.61 -6.37 -26.61
N LYS A 283 -4.16 -5.70 -27.68
CA LYS A 283 -3.65 -4.33 -27.59
C LYS A 283 -4.69 -3.39 -26.95
N THR A 284 -5.96 -3.51 -27.37
CA THR A 284 -7.07 -2.72 -26.81
C THR A 284 -7.28 -2.98 -25.32
N LYS A 285 -7.17 -4.23 -24.87
CA LYS A 285 -7.32 -4.58 -23.43
C LYS A 285 -6.21 -4.00 -22.58
N ILE A 286 -4.96 -4.07 -23.05
CA ILE A 286 -3.79 -3.49 -22.35
C ILE A 286 -3.93 -1.97 -22.26
N GLN A 287 -4.31 -1.33 -23.36
CA GLN A 287 -4.54 0.12 -23.39
C GLN A 287 -5.63 0.54 -22.39
N ARG A 288 -6.76 -0.16 -22.35
CA ARG A 288 -7.83 0.11 -21.37
C ARG A 288 -7.35 -0.07 -19.93
N GLY A 289 -6.53 -1.09 -19.65
CA GLY A 289 -5.95 -1.30 -18.33
C GLY A 289 -5.03 -0.15 -17.90
N LEU A 290 -4.21 0.35 -18.83
CA LEU A 290 -3.35 1.52 -18.58
C LEU A 290 -4.16 2.78 -18.31
N GLU A 291 -5.15 3.08 -19.15
CA GLU A 291 -6.06 4.22 -18.97
C GLU A 291 -6.74 4.18 -17.60
N THR A 292 -7.18 2.98 -17.19
CA THR A 292 -7.78 2.74 -15.88
C THR A 292 -6.80 3.04 -14.75
N CYS A 293 -5.55 2.57 -14.85
CA CYS A 293 -4.52 2.88 -13.86
C CYS A 293 -4.24 4.38 -13.77
N TYR A 294 -4.06 5.09 -14.90
CA TYR A 294 -3.79 6.53 -14.89
C TYR A 294 -4.95 7.33 -14.28
N LYS A 295 -6.20 7.03 -14.68
CA LYS A 295 -7.38 7.65 -14.09
C LYS A 295 -7.47 7.43 -12.56
N CYS A 296 -7.19 6.20 -12.12
CA CYS A 296 -7.18 5.88 -10.69
C CYS A 296 -6.01 6.55 -9.96
N ALA A 297 -4.84 6.68 -10.60
CA ALA A 297 -3.68 7.34 -10.04
C ALA A 297 -3.95 8.83 -9.82
N ASP A 298 -4.57 9.51 -10.79
CA ASP A 298 -4.96 10.91 -10.68
C ASP A 298 -5.91 11.13 -9.51
N THR A 299 -6.98 10.32 -9.46
CA THR A 299 -7.97 10.38 -8.38
C THR A 299 -7.31 10.10 -7.02
N ALA A 300 -6.39 9.13 -6.96
CA ALA A 300 -5.68 8.80 -5.73
C ALA A 300 -4.73 9.93 -5.29
N ILE A 301 -4.05 10.62 -6.20
CA ILE A 301 -3.23 11.80 -5.89
C ILE A 301 -4.10 12.88 -5.23
N ASP A 302 -5.28 13.16 -5.78
CA ASP A 302 -6.22 14.13 -5.22
C ASP A 302 -6.71 13.70 -3.83
N ILE A 303 -7.01 12.42 -3.65
CA ILE A 303 -7.42 11.86 -2.35
C ILE A 303 -6.30 11.97 -1.32
N PHE A 304 -5.06 11.61 -1.65
CA PHE A 304 -3.93 11.73 -0.74
C PHE A 304 -3.59 13.19 -0.43
N GLY A 305 -3.75 14.08 -1.40
CA GLY A 305 -3.69 15.53 -1.18
C GLY A 305 -4.74 15.98 -0.16
N ALA A 306 -6.00 15.57 -0.34
CA ALA A 306 -7.07 15.86 0.60
C ALA A 306 -6.77 15.29 2.00
N MET A 307 -6.34 14.02 2.10
CA MET A 307 -5.99 13.39 3.38
C MET A 307 -4.87 14.14 4.11
N LYS A 308 -3.84 14.58 3.36
CA LYS A 308 -2.74 15.39 3.91
C LYS A 308 -3.29 16.63 4.60
N ASP A 309 -4.26 17.28 3.99
CA ASP A 309 -4.79 18.57 4.45
C ASP A 309 -5.85 18.43 5.55
N VAL A 310 -6.64 17.35 5.56
CA VAL A 310 -7.82 17.23 6.43
C VAL A 310 -7.75 16.18 7.53
N CYS A 311 -6.98 15.09 7.37
CA CYS A 311 -7.05 13.94 8.29
C CYS A 311 -6.09 14.03 9.49
N GLY A 312 -5.28 15.09 9.57
CA GLY A 312 -4.30 15.28 10.64
C GLY A 312 -3.31 14.11 10.75
N HIS A 313 -2.93 13.78 12.00
CA HIS A 313 -1.90 12.77 12.28
C HIS A 313 -2.45 11.42 12.79
N ASN A 314 -3.73 11.35 13.17
CA ASN A 314 -4.34 10.17 13.77
C ASN A 314 -4.88 9.18 12.72
N MET A 315 -4.04 8.82 11.75
CA MET A 315 -4.34 7.79 10.76
C MET A 315 -3.61 6.49 11.11
N LEU A 316 -4.26 5.36 10.88
CA LEU A 316 -3.64 4.05 11.06
C LEU A 316 -2.54 3.81 10.01
N PRO A 317 -1.42 3.16 10.39
CA PRO A 317 -0.25 3.00 9.52
C PRO A 317 -0.50 2.13 8.29
N TYR A 318 -1.62 1.40 8.23
CA TYR A 318 -2.03 0.58 7.09
C TYR A 318 -2.15 1.37 5.77
N ILE A 319 -2.40 2.69 5.86
CA ILE A 319 -2.41 3.57 4.68
C ILE A 319 -1.07 3.55 3.93
N GLY A 320 0.03 3.25 4.61
CA GLY A 320 1.37 3.20 4.01
C GLY A 320 1.44 2.24 2.82
N TYR A 321 0.74 1.11 2.85
CA TYR A 321 0.74 0.20 1.70
C TYR A 321 0.06 0.82 0.47
N LEU A 322 -1.03 1.58 0.65
CA LEU A 322 -1.71 2.26 -0.45
C LEU A 322 -0.82 3.36 -1.06
N VAL A 323 -0.15 4.14 -0.20
CA VAL A 323 0.85 5.13 -0.64
C VAL A 323 1.97 4.46 -1.43
N TYR A 324 2.47 3.32 -0.95
CA TYR A 324 3.50 2.54 -1.63
C TYR A 324 3.05 2.03 -3.02
N VAL A 325 1.82 1.51 -3.12
CA VAL A 325 1.25 1.05 -4.39
C VAL A 325 1.21 2.18 -5.41
N LEU A 326 0.73 3.36 -5.01
CA LEU A 326 0.67 4.50 -5.91
C LEU A 326 2.06 5.03 -6.26
N ALA A 327 2.96 5.17 -5.28
CA ALA A 327 4.32 5.65 -5.50
C ALA A 327 5.09 4.74 -6.47
N THR A 328 4.98 3.41 -6.31
CA THR A 328 5.63 2.46 -7.22
C THR A 328 5.03 2.46 -8.62
N PHE A 329 3.72 2.69 -8.74
CA PHE A 329 3.07 2.88 -10.04
C PHE A 329 3.56 4.15 -10.74
N LEU A 330 3.56 5.30 -10.05
CA LEU A 330 4.04 6.57 -10.60
C LEU A 330 5.51 6.49 -11.01
N MET A 331 6.33 5.79 -10.24
CA MET A 331 7.71 5.52 -10.64
C MET A 331 7.78 4.67 -11.90
N ALA A 332 7.03 3.56 -11.98
CA ALA A 332 7.05 2.71 -13.16
C ALA A 332 6.55 3.44 -14.41
N SER A 333 5.48 4.23 -14.31
CA SER A 333 4.93 4.96 -15.46
C SER A 333 5.92 5.93 -16.08
N THR A 334 6.81 6.53 -15.28
CA THR A 334 7.78 7.53 -15.78
C THR A 334 8.87 6.94 -16.68
N PHE A 335 9.11 5.64 -16.57
CA PHE A 335 10.01 4.90 -17.46
C PHE A 335 9.28 4.31 -18.67
N SER A 336 7.96 4.50 -18.80
CA SER A 336 7.21 4.08 -19.98
C SER A 336 7.24 5.20 -21.03
N ASP A 337 7.41 4.83 -22.32
CA ASP A 337 7.47 5.78 -23.44
C ASP A 337 6.15 6.54 -23.68
N ILE A 338 5.10 6.18 -22.96
CA ILE A 338 3.74 6.72 -23.08
C ILE A 338 3.57 8.00 -22.23
N ASP A 339 4.41 8.19 -21.21
CA ASP A 339 4.21 9.29 -20.26
C ASP A 339 4.84 10.61 -20.78
N LYS A 340 3.99 11.46 -21.38
CA LYS A 340 4.32 12.86 -21.70
C LYS A 340 4.23 13.78 -20.48
N ASP A 341 3.71 13.29 -19.35
CA ASP A 341 3.35 14.08 -18.16
C ASP A 341 4.23 13.75 -16.94
N GLY A 342 5.54 13.54 -17.13
CA GLY A 342 6.48 13.28 -16.02
C GLY A 342 6.50 14.35 -14.92
N GLU A 343 6.00 15.57 -15.18
CA GLU A 343 5.75 16.58 -14.16
C GLU A 343 4.62 16.18 -13.19
N LYS A 344 3.56 15.53 -13.68
CA LYS A 344 2.43 15.07 -12.88
C LYS A 344 2.85 13.94 -11.95
N CYS A 345 3.64 12.97 -12.44
CA CYS A 345 4.21 11.90 -11.63
C CYS A 345 5.12 12.45 -10.52
N GLN A 346 5.94 13.45 -10.81
CA GLN A 346 6.76 14.14 -9.81
C GLN A 346 5.90 14.85 -8.75
N LYS A 347 4.87 15.59 -9.16
CA LYS A 347 3.92 16.24 -8.25
C LYS A 347 3.20 15.21 -7.35
N GLY A 348 2.73 14.11 -7.93
CA GLY A 348 2.08 13.03 -7.21
C GLY A 348 3.02 12.40 -6.16
N LEU A 349 4.25 12.06 -6.53
CA LEU A 349 5.25 11.53 -5.60
C LEU A 349 5.58 12.52 -4.48
N THR A 350 5.61 13.82 -4.78
CA THR A 350 5.83 14.88 -3.78
C THR A 350 4.68 14.93 -2.78
N ILE A 351 3.43 14.91 -3.26
CA ILE A 351 2.24 14.86 -2.39
C ILE A 351 2.27 13.62 -1.50
N LEU A 352 2.63 12.45 -2.04
CA LEU A 352 2.73 11.22 -1.27
C LEU A 352 3.83 11.26 -0.21
N HIS A 353 4.99 11.81 -0.56
CA HIS A 353 6.08 12.01 0.39
C HIS A 353 5.67 12.96 1.52
N GLU A 354 5.10 14.13 1.20
CA GLU A 354 4.61 15.08 2.21
C GLU A 354 3.53 14.47 3.11
N PHE A 355 2.61 13.70 2.53
CA PHE A 355 1.57 12.99 3.28
C PHE A 355 2.17 12.00 4.28
N ILE A 356 3.07 11.11 3.83
CA ILE A 356 3.65 10.09 4.71
C ILE A 356 4.62 10.69 5.72
N GLU A 357 5.31 11.78 5.37
CA GLU A 357 6.21 12.51 6.27
C GLU A 357 5.44 13.07 7.47
N ARG A 358 4.20 13.54 7.28
CA ARG A 358 3.33 13.97 8.40
C ARG A 358 2.98 12.84 9.38
N LEU A 359 3.02 11.58 8.93
CA LEU A 359 2.72 10.40 9.76
C LEU A 359 3.98 9.79 10.39
N SER A 360 5.16 10.08 9.83
CA SER A 360 6.45 9.49 10.22
C SER A 360 6.86 9.71 11.68
N PRO A 361 6.56 10.85 12.34
CA PRO A 361 6.82 11.01 13.77
C PRO A 361 6.03 10.01 14.64
N TYR A 362 4.87 9.56 14.17
CA TYR A 362 3.93 8.74 14.93
C TYR A 362 4.06 7.26 14.60
N TRP A 363 4.51 6.90 13.41
CA TRP A 363 4.58 5.51 12.95
C TRP A 363 5.93 5.22 12.29
N LEU A 364 6.68 4.27 12.87
CA LEU A 364 7.99 3.87 12.34
C LEU A 364 7.87 3.27 10.93
N SER A 365 6.80 2.53 10.65
CA SER A 365 6.52 2.05 9.29
C SER A 365 6.31 3.20 8.29
N CYS A 366 5.63 4.27 8.68
CA CYS A 366 5.51 5.46 7.83
C CYS A 366 6.85 6.16 7.63
N LYS A 367 7.69 6.24 8.67
CA LYS A 367 9.06 6.78 8.55
C LYS A 367 9.91 6.00 7.54
N ASN A 368 9.93 4.66 7.65
CA ASN A 368 10.63 3.81 6.70
C ASN A 368 10.12 4.02 5.27
N LEU A 369 8.80 4.16 5.11
CA LEU A 369 8.20 4.42 3.81
C LEU A 369 8.54 5.81 3.26
N ALA A 370 8.58 6.85 4.10
CA ALA A 370 9.00 8.19 3.71
C ALA A 370 10.42 8.17 3.11
N ASP A 371 11.35 7.47 3.77
CA ASP A 371 12.71 7.27 3.27
C ASP A 371 12.74 6.54 1.92
N VAL A 372 11.85 5.55 1.72
CA VAL A 372 11.70 4.85 0.43
C VAL A 372 11.19 5.80 -0.65
N ILE A 373 10.11 6.55 -0.40
CA ILE A 373 9.52 7.48 -1.39
C ILE A 373 10.51 8.60 -1.72
N LYS A 374 11.26 9.11 -0.74
CA LYS A 374 12.31 10.10 -0.97
C LYS A 374 13.37 9.60 -1.95
N LYS A 375 13.79 8.34 -1.82
CA LYS A 375 14.74 7.72 -2.77
C LYS A 375 14.12 7.58 -4.16
N LEU A 376 12.84 7.21 -4.24
CA LEU A 376 12.10 7.16 -5.51
C LEU A 376 12.03 8.53 -6.19
N LEU A 377 11.72 9.59 -5.44
CA LEU A 377 11.72 10.98 -5.91
C LEU A 377 13.08 11.40 -6.49
N VAL A 378 14.17 11.14 -5.76
CA VAL A 378 15.53 11.46 -6.26
C VAL A 378 15.87 10.67 -7.53
N ALA A 379 15.47 9.39 -7.59
CA ALA A 379 15.67 8.57 -8.78
C ALA A 379 14.89 9.13 -9.99
N HIS A 380 13.65 9.57 -9.77
CA HIS A 380 12.80 10.19 -10.78
C HIS A 380 13.43 11.47 -11.35
N GLU A 381 13.92 12.36 -10.47
CA GLU A 381 14.55 13.62 -10.87
C GLU A 381 15.83 13.42 -11.69
N LYS A 382 16.67 12.46 -11.27
CA LYS A 382 17.89 12.08 -12.01
C LYS A 382 17.55 11.55 -13.40
N TYR A 383 16.55 10.70 -13.53
CA TYR A 383 16.12 10.16 -14.82
C TYR A 383 15.62 11.27 -15.76
N LYS A 384 14.77 12.16 -15.27
CA LYS A 384 14.26 13.31 -16.04
C LYS A 384 15.41 14.21 -16.53
N SER A 385 16.37 14.50 -15.65
CA SER A 385 17.56 15.31 -15.99
C SER A 385 18.39 14.68 -17.10
N ASN A 386 18.61 13.36 -17.04
CA ASN A 386 19.35 12.64 -18.07
C ASN A 386 18.60 12.63 -19.42
N ARG A 387 17.27 12.41 -19.41
CA ARG A 387 16.44 12.41 -20.63
C ARG A 387 16.48 13.77 -21.34
N SER A 388 16.37 14.87 -20.59
CA SER A 388 16.48 16.23 -21.15
C SER A 388 17.87 16.51 -21.73
N GLN A 389 18.95 15.96 -21.16
CA GLN A 389 20.29 16.09 -21.72
C GLN A 389 20.46 15.30 -23.03
N THR A 390 19.96 14.07 -23.09
CA THR A 390 19.97 13.26 -24.33
C THR A 390 19.11 13.85 -25.43
N ASP A 391 17.94 14.40 -25.12
CA ASP A 391 17.08 15.06 -26.12
C ASP A 391 17.74 16.33 -26.68
N ASN A 392 18.42 17.11 -25.83
CA ASN A 392 19.19 18.30 -26.25
C ASN A 392 20.41 17.94 -27.11
N GLN A 393 21.14 16.87 -26.78
CA GLN A 393 22.24 16.37 -27.60
C GLN A 393 21.74 15.82 -28.94
N SER A 394 20.62 15.09 -28.95
CA SER A 394 19.99 14.58 -30.17
C SER A 394 19.55 15.72 -31.09
N GLN A 395 18.97 16.79 -30.54
CA GLN A 395 18.61 17.99 -31.30
C GLN A 395 19.82 18.80 -31.80
N GLN A 396 20.93 18.82 -31.08
CA GLN A 396 22.18 19.42 -31.55
C GLN A 396 22.81 18.62 -32.69
N ILE A 397 22.77 17.28 -32.61
CA ILE A 397 23.22 16.38 -33.67
C ILE A 397 22.33 16.56 -34.92
N SER A 398 21.00 16.57 -34.78
CA SER A 398 20.10 16.83 -35.93
C SER A 398 20.28 18.22 -36.56
N LYS A 399 20.70 19.23 -35.79
CA LYS A 399 21.04 20.56 -36.32
C LYS A 399 22.41 20.63 -36.98
N THR A 400 23.35 19.75 -36.61
CA THR A 400 24.67 19.66 -37.26
C THR A 400 24.66 18.81 -38.52
N THR A 401 23.73 17.85 -38.66
CA THR A 401 23.60 17.04 -39.89
C THR A 401 22.89 17.75 -41.05
N PHE A 402 22.33 18.96 -40.85
CA PHE A 402 21.65 19.73 -41.91
C PHE A 402 22.56 20.70 -42.69
N PHE A 403 23.86 20.75 -42.38
CA PHE A 403 24.85 21.52 -43.12
C PHE A 403 25.97 20.62 -43.63
N SER A 404 25.65 19.72 -44.58
CA SER A 404 26.64 19.12 -45.49
C SER A 404 25.94 18.43 -46.66
N GLN A 405 25.72 19.18 -47.75
CA GLN A 405 25.58 18.64 -49.10
C GLN A 405 26.59 19.38 -49.99
N ASP A 406 27.55 18.64 -50.57
CA ASP A 406 27.69 18.52 -52.03
C ASP A 406 28.91 17.65 -52.47
N LEU A 407 28.59 16.48 -53.08
CA LEU A 407 29.18 15.82 -54.28
C LEU A 407 30.61 15.20 -54.24
N PRO A 408 31.02 14.33 -55.21
CA PRO A 408 30.56 12.95 -55.48
C PRO A 408 31.72 11.90 -55.70
N PHE A 409 31.36 10.65 -56.01
CA PHE A 409 32.15 9.52 -56.59
C PHE A 409 32.75 8.41 -55.67
N SER A 410 32.15 7.22 -55.86
CA SER A 410 32.69 5.86 -56.07
C SER A 410 33.92 5.29 -55.33
N THR A 411 33.76 4.00 -55.02
CA THR A 411 34.73 2.89 -54.86
C THR A 411 35.31 2.60 -53.47
N THR A 412 34.84 1.50 -52.88
CA THR A 412 35.57 0.64 -51.94
C THR A 412 36.80 0.02 -52.61
N PRO A 413 37.93 -0.21 -51.89
CA PRO A 413 38.05 -1.47 -51.14
C PRO A 413 38.77 -1.39 -49.79
N TYR A 414 38.47 -2.40 -48.96
CA TYR A 414 39.20 -2.93 -47.80
C TYR A 414 40.71 -2.63 -47.74
N ASN A 415 41.22 -2.13 -46.60
CA ASN A 415 42.13 -2.91 -45.72
C ASN A 415 42.54 -2.19 -44.41
N GLN A 416 42.52 -2.97 -43.33
CA GLN A 416 43.51 -3.03 -42.24
C GLN A 416 44.16 -1.73 -41.75
N HIS A 417 43.57 -1.06 -40.75
CA HIS A 417 44.35 -0.21 -39.82
C HIS A 417 43.74 0.03 -38.42
N ASP A 418 42.81 -0.81 -37.94
CA ASP A 418 42.15 -0.62 -36.64
C ASP A 418 42.62 -1.62 -35.56
N HIS A 419 43.91 -1.65 -35.27
CA HIS A 419 44.43 -2.46 -34.15
C HIS A 419 45.34 -1.73 -33.14
N TYR A 420 45.45 -0.41 -33.20
CA TYR A 420 46.26 0.37 -32.25
C TYR A 420 45.51 1.42 -31.40
N PHE A 421 44.19 1.60 -31.59
CA PHE A 421 43.39 2.57 -30.82
C PHE A 421 42.38 1.95 -29.83
N ALA A 422 42.40 0.63 -29.66
CA ALA A 422 41.46 -0.09 -28.78
C ALA A 422 41.99 -0.35 -27.35
N GLN A 423 43.28 -0.14 -27.08
CA GLN A 423 43.90 -0.60 -25.83
C GLN A 423 44.13 0.51 -24.78
N GLU A 424 44.02 1.78 -25.17
CA GLU A 424 44.20 2.92 -24.24
C GLU A 424 42.88 3.42 -23.61
N ARG A 425 41.71 2.97 -24.09
CA ARG A 425 40.39 3.33 -23.52
C ARG A 425 39.89 2.38 -22.43
N LEU A 426 40.50 1.20 -22.28
CA LEU A 426 40.10 0.21 -21.28
C LEU A 426 40.80 0.37 -19.93
N HIS A 427 41.95 1.04 -19.85
CA HIS A 427 42.68 1.20 -18.58
C HIS A 427 42.22 2.44 -17.79
N ASN A 428 41.83 3.52 -18.46
CA ASN A 428 41.35 4.74 -17.78
C ASN A 428 39.86 4.68 -17.35
N ALA A 429 39.11 3.66 -17.80
CA ALA A 429 37.73 3.43 -17.37
C ALA A 429 37.60 2.61 -16.08
N GLN A 430 38.66 1.91 -15.65
CA GLN A 430 38.63 1.08 -14.43
C GLN A 430 39.06 1.86 -13.17
N VAL A 431 39.88 2.90 -13.29
CA VAL A 431 40.37 3.65 -12.11
C VAL A 431 39.41 4.77 -11.67
N MET A 432 38.51 5.25 -12.53
CA MET A 432 37.43 6.17 -12.13
C MET A 432 36.20 5.45 -11.53
N HIS A 433 36.12 4.12 -11.65
CA HIS A 433 34.99 3.34 -11.16
C HIS A 433 35.07 3.03 -9.65
N ASP A 434 36.27 3.07 -9.07
CA ASP A 434 36.53 2.66 -7.68
C ASP A 434 36.64 3.80 -6.65
N GLN A 435 36.42 5.07 -7.05
CA GLN A 435 36.47 6.22 -6.11
C GLN A 435 35.17 7.03 -5.96
N LEU A 436 34.07 6.61 -6.58
CA LEU A 436 32.74 7.24 -6.45
C LEU A 436 31.75 6.47 -5.56
N LYS A 437 32.25 5.49 -4.80
CA LYS A 437 31.44 4.74 -3.82
C LYS A 437 31.72 5.21 -2.39
N SER A 438 30.94 6.16 -1.91
CA SER A 438 30.45 6.08 -0.52
C SER A 438 29.17 6.88 -0.35
N THR A 439 28.14 6.19 0.14
CA THR A 439 26.84 6.70 0.63
C THR A 439 25.76 7.14 -0.37
N GLU A 440 25.56 6.38 -1.45
CA GLU A 440 24.22 6.23 -2.05
C GLU A 440 23.80 4.75 -1.95
N SER A 441 22.55 4.48 -1.56
CA SER A 441 22.02 3.13 -1.52
C SER A 441 21.99 2.55 -2.94
N ASP A 442 22.87 1.59 -3.23
CA ASP A 442 23.00 0.83 -4.49
C ASP A 442 21.70 0.13 -4.95
N TYR A 443 20.65 0.16 -4.13
CA TYR A 443 19.40 -0.57 -4.31
C TYR A 443 18.64 -0.20 -5.59
N PHE A 444 18.46 1.09 -5.88
CA PHE A 444 17.59 1.53 -7.00
C PHE A 444 18.31 1.68 -8.33
N LYS A 445 19.65 1.64 -8.36
CA LYS A 445 20.42 1.86 -9.61
C LYS A 445 20.21 0.76 -10.65
N ASN A 446 19.78 -0.44 -10.24
CA ASN A 446 19.65 -1.62 -11.10
C ASN A 446 18.21 -2.18 -11.21
N ILE A 447 17.21 -1.49 -10.66
CA ILE A 447 15.82 -1.98 -10.70
C ILE A 447 15.16 -1.57 -12.03
N ASN A 448 14.74 -2.57 -12.81
CA ASN A 448 13.87 -2.33 -13.95
C ASN A 448 12.42 -2.19 -13.45
N PHE A 449 11.97 -0.94 -13.30
CA PHE A 449 10.63 -0.60 -12.83
C PHE A 449 9.50 -1.05 -13.78
N ASN A 450 9.80 -1.26 -15.06
CA ASN A 450 8.85 -1.80 -16.04
C ASN A 450 8.88 -3.33 -16.12
N SER A 451 9.76 -3.99 -15.36
CA SER A 451 9.84 -5.44 -15.40
C SER A 451 8.56 -6.07 -14.87
N ILE A 452 8.17 -7.19 -15.48
CA ILE A 452 7.12 -8.08 -14.96
C ILE A 452 7.45 -8.57 -13.55
N GLY A 453 8.73 -8.60 -13.16
CA GLY A 453 9.14 -8.82 -11.77
C GLY A 453 8.62 -7.72 -10.86
N PHE A 454 9.06 -6.48 -11.06
CA PHE A 454 8.72 -5.34 -10.21
C PHE A 454 7.22 -5.01 -10.16
N LEU A 455 6.54 -5.04 -11.31
CA LEU A 455 5.12 -4.64 -11.38
C LEU A 455 4.17 -5.58 -10.64
N TYR A 456 4.62 -6.78 -10.32
CA TYR A 456 3.84 -7.81 -9.68
C TYR A 456 4.48 -8.35 -8.39
N ASP A 457 5.72 -7.93 -8.08
CA ASP A 457 6.37 -8.21 -6.81
C ASP A 457 5.70 -7.36 -5.73
N THR A 458 4.76 -7.99 -5.05
CA THR A 458 4.05 -7.39 -3.94
C THR A 458 4.85 -7.46 -2.62
N GLU A 459 5.90 -8.28 -2.49
CA GLU A 459 6.69 -8.46 -1.24
C GLU A 459 7.60 -7.28 -0.92
N LEU A 460 7.93 -6.48 -1.93
CA LEU A 460 8.88 -5.39 -1.79
C LEU A 460 8.48 -4.39 -0.68
N PHE A 461 7.18 -4.17 -0.48
CA PHE A 461 6.68 -3.39 0.65
C PHE A 461 7.04 -4.03 2.00
N GLY A 462 6.76 -5.33 2.17
CA GLY A 462 7.08 -6.06 3.39
C GLY A 462 8.58 -5.99 3.73
N HIS A 463 9.43 -6.19 2.72
CA HIS A 463 10.89 -6.19 2.88
C HIS A 463 11.43 -4.82 3.29
N LEU A 464 11.00 -3.74 2.63
CA LEU A 464 11.58 -2.41 2.84
C LEU A 464 10.93 -1.64 3.99
N VAL A 465 9.64 -1.86 4.24
CA VAL A 465 8.84 -1.01 5.14
C VAL A 465 8.53 -1.72 6.45
N LEU A 466 8.21 -3.02 6.41
CA LEU A 466 7.73 -3.78 7.55
C LEU A 466 8.74 -4.80 8.12
N GLY A 467 9.99 -4.74 7.68
CA GLY A 467 11.07 -5.61 8.17
C GLY A 467 10.77 -7.10 8.01
N SER A 468 9.96 -7.49 7.01
CA SER A 468 9.57 -8.89 6.81
C SER A 468 10.67 -9.68 6.11
N SER A 469 11.87 -9.72 6.68
CA SER A 469 12.92 -10.63 6.22
C SER A 469 12.37 -12.05 6.25
N ARG A 470 12.53 -12.82 5.15
CA ARG A 470 12.44 -14.28 5.23
C ARG A 470 13.34 -14.70 6.39
N ILE A 471 12.79 -15.40 7.37
CA ILE A 471 13.60 -16.03 8.41
C ILE A 471 14.45 -17.08 7.69
N GLN A 472 15.63 -16.68 7.20
CA GLN A 472 16.72 -17.62 6.99
C GLN A 472 17.18 -17.97 8.40
N THR A 473 16.56 -18.98 8.99
CA THR A 473 17.18 -19.71 10.09
C THR A 473 18.45 -20.33 9.51
N ALA A 474 19.59 -19.69 9.72
CA ALA A 474 20.86 -20.40 9.69
C ALA A 474 20.81 -21.44 10.83
N PRO A 475 21.25 -22.69 10.59
CA PRO A 475 21.23 -23.71 11.61
C PRO A 475 22.31 -23.40 12.65
N TYR A 476 21.89 -23.02 13.87
CA TYR A 476 22.76 -23.18 15.03
C TYR A 476 22.77 -24.67 15.40
N LEU A 477 23.68 -25.41 14.77
CA LEU A 477 24.16 -26.70 15.27
C LEU A 477 25.61 -26.53 15.68
N GLN A 478 25.82 -26.72 16.99
CA GLN A 478 26.99 -27.25 17.68
C GLN A 478 28.36 -26.63 17.38
N ASP A 479 28.94 -26.02 18.41
CA ASP A 479 30.29 -26.41 18.82
C ASP A 479 30.33 -26.66 20.33
N SER A 480 30.32 -27.94 20.67
CA SER A 480 30.97 -28.44 21.87
C SER A 480 32.46 -28.59 21.55
N GLN A 481 33.33 -27.83 22.22
CA GLN A 481 34.59 -28.36 22.77
C GLN A 481 35.34 -27.34 23.65
N SER A 482 35.49 -27.74 24.92
CA SER A 482 36.68 -27.58 25.79
C SER A 482 37.52 -26.30 25.71
N LYS A 483 37.64 -25.59 26.84
CA LYS A 483 38.89 -25.50 27.63
C LYS A 483 38.72 -24.71 28.94
N CYS A 484 39.31 -25.29 29.99
CA CYS A 484 39.52 -24.85 31.38
C CYS A 484 38.30 -24.86 32.31
#